data_AF-A0A958DV23-F1
#
_entry.id   AF-A0A958DV23-F1
#
_cell.length_a   1.000
_cell.length_b   1.000
_cell.length_c   1.000
_cell.angle_alpha   90.00
_cell.angle_beta   90.00
_cell.angle_gamma   90.00
#
_symmetry.space_group_name_H-M   'P 1'
#
loop_
_entity.id
_entity.type
_entity.pdbx_description
1 polymer ?
#
loop_
_entity_poly.entity_id
_entity_poly.type
_entity_poly.pdbx_seq_one_letter_code
_entity_poly.pdbx_strand_id
1 'polypeptide(L)' 'MQNTNLFHIPEFIGGEWTRKDSEDLVILYLRDYYETLDEYYLREALQIAQDDGINFEKMMRHVRFSLS' A
#
# COMPACT_ATOMS: atom_id res chain seq x y z
N MET A 1 -19.67 5.38 -22.43
CA MET A 1 -19.40 5.34 -20.98
C MET A 1 -18.25 4.39 -20.75
N GLN A 2 -17.06 4.91 -20.45
CA GLN A 2 -15.93 4.11 -19.96
C GLN A 2 -15.27 4.93 -18.86
N ASN A 3 -15.69 4.70 -17.62
CA ASN A 3 -14.96 5.15 -16.43
C ASN A 3 -13.89 4.10 -16.16
N THR A 4 -12.76 4.20 -16.85
CA THR A 4 -11.53 3.56 -16.40
C THR A 4 -10.87 4.54 -15.45
N ASN A 5 -11.19 4.44 -14.16
CA ASN A 5 -10.27 4.92 -13.13
C ASN A 5 -9.03 4.04 -13.24
N LEU A 6 -8.15 4.45 -14.15
CA LEU A 6 -6.78 3.97 -14.25
C LEU A 6 -6.15 4.35 -12.91
N PHE A 7 -6.03 3.37 -12.02
CA PHE A 7 -5.03 3.42 -10.97
C PHE A 7 -3.71 3.75 -11.66
N HIS A 8 -3.27 4.99 -11.52
CA HIS A 8 -2.02 5.46 -12.06
C HIS A 8 -0.94 4.84 -11.17
N ILE A 9 -0.63 3.56 -11.40
CA ILE A 9 0.57 2.95 -10.87
C ILE A 9 1.68 3.64 -11.65
N PRO A 10 2.48 4.52 -11.03
CA PRO A 10 3.54 5.20 -11.75
C PRO A 10 4.43 4.14 -12.38
N GLU A 11 4.69 4.28 -13.69
CA GLU A 11 5.63 3.43 -14.40
C GLU A 11 6.93 3.37 -13.59
N PHE A 12 7.29 2.19 -13.10
CA PHE A 12 8.48 1.98 -12.30
C PHE A 12 9.70 2.13 -13.23
N ILE A 13 10.19 3.37 -13.38
CA ILE A 13 11.34 3.71 -14.23
C ILE A 13 12.60 3.14 -13.57
N GLY A 14 12.90 1.85 -13.76
CA GLY A 14 14.22 1.21 -13.66
C GLY A 14 15.16 1.59 -12.50
N GLY A 15 14.64 2.15 -11.41
CA GLY A 15 15.40 2.56 -10.23
C GLY A 15 15.55 1.40 -9.27
N GLU A 16 16.58 1.45 -8.43
CA GLU A 16 16.70 0.50 -7.33
C GLU A 16 15.49 0.65 -6.41
N TRP A 17 14.82 -0.47 -6.14
CA TRP A 17 13.72 -0.53 -5.19
C TRP A 17 14.21 -0.12 -3.81
N THR A 18 13.64 0.94 -3.26
CA THR A 18 14.01 1.48 -1.95
C THR A 18 13.01 1.05 -0.89
N ARG A 19 13.44 1.11 0.38
CA ARG A 19 12.53 0.98 1.53
C ARG A 19 11.33 1.93 1.44
N LYS A 20 11.52 3.13 0.90
CA LYS A 20 10.44 4.11 0.74
C LYS A 20 9.38 3.60 -0.24
N ASP A 21 9.78 2.93 -1.32
CA ASP A 21 8.85 2.35 -2.29
C ASP A 21 7.99 1.25 -1.64
N SER A 22 8.59 0.42 -0.78
CA SER A 22 7.83 -0.53 0.04
C SER A 22 6.90 0.14 1.03
N GLU A 23 7.32 1.21 1.70
CA GLU A 23 6.44 1.96 2.61
C GLU A 23 5.23 2.55 1.86
N ASP A 24 5.46 3.10 0.67
CA ASP A 24 4.40 3.64 -0.20
C ASP A 24 3.47 2.52 -0.71
N LEU A 25 4.00 1.34 -1.05
CA LEU A 25 3.21 0.19 -1.47
C LEU A 25 2.39 -0.41 -0.33
N VAL A 26 2.95 -0.51 0.87
CA VAL A 26 2.22 -0.91 2.09
C VAL A 26 1.05 0.03 2.36
N ILE A 27 1.26 1.34 2.20
CA ILE A 27 0.18 2.34 2.35
C ILE A 27 -0.92 2.11 1.31
N LEU A 28 -0.55 1.83 0.06
CA LEU A 28 -1.50 1.56 -1.02
C LEU A 28 -2.37 0.34 -0.70
N TYR A 29 -1.75 -0.79 -0.35
CA TYR A 29 -2.51 -1.99 0.02
C TYR A 29 -3.37 -1.80 1.27
N LEU A 30 -2.90 -1.05 2.27
CA LEU A 30 -3.72 -0.75 3.45
C LEU A 30 -4.94 0.11 3.11
N ARG A 31 -4.83 1.04 2.16
CA ARG A 31 -5.99 1.82 1.67
C ARG A 31 -7.00 0.90 0.99
N ASP A 32 -6.54 0.08 0.05
CA ASP A 32 -7.41 -0.88 -0.65
C ASP A 32 -8.08 -1.85 0.34
N TYR A 33 -7.36 -2.29 1.36
CA TYR A 33 -7.93 -3.07 2.46
C TYR A 33 -9.03 -2.31 3.21
N TYR A 34 -8.83 -1.07 3.61
CA TYR A 34 -9.87 -0.32 4.33
C TYR A 34 -11.09 0.03 3.45
N GLU A 35 -10.89 0.16 2.14
CA GLU A 35 -11.98 0.41 1.19
C GLU A 35 -12.80 -0.85 0.89
N THR A 36 -12.15 -2.01 0.77
CA THR A 36 -12.78 -3.27 0.32
C THR A 36 -13.04 -4.28 1.43
N LEU A 37 -12.32 -4.16 2.56
CA LEU A 37 -12.19 -5.15 3.63
C LEU A 37 -11.67 -6.52 3.17
N ASP A 38 -10.97 -6.57 2.03
CA ASP A 38 -10.38 -7.81 1.51
C ASP A 38 -9.05 -8.14 2.20
N GLU A 39 -9.01 -9.27 2.91
CA GLU A 39 -7.83 -9.77 3.62
C GLU A 39 -6.63 -10.07 2.70
N TYR A 40 -6.84 -10.20 1.40
CA TYR A 40 -5.74 -10.28 0.43
C TYR A 40 -4.80 -9.08 0.57
N TYR A 41 -5.32 -7.86 0.51
CA TYR A 41 -4.50 -6.64 0.60
C TYR A 41 -3.84 -6.47 1.96
N LEU A 42 -4.52 -6.89 3.04
CA LEU A 42 -3.93 -6.88 4.38
C LEU A 42 -2.71 -7.81 4.47
N ARG A 43 -2.78 -9.01 3.86
CA ARG A 43 -1.68 -9.97 3.85
C ARG A 43 -0.50 -9.48 3.01
N GLU A 44 -0.74 -8.92 1.83
CA GLU A 44 0.31 -8.34 0.99
C GLU A 44 1.04 -7.20 1.72
N ALA A 45 0.28 -6.27 2.33
CA ALA A 45 0.86 -5.19 3.11
C ALA A 45 1.70 -5.69 4.30
N LEU A 46 1.24 -6.74 4.99
CA LEU A 46 1.97 -7.33 6.11
C LEU A 46 3.27 -8.00 5.64
N GLN A 47 3.23 -8.75 4.53
CA GLN A 47 4.40 -9.44 3.99
C GLN A 47 5.49 -8.45 3.58
N ILE A 48 5.14 -7.43 2.80
CA ILE A 48 6.09 -6.38 2.37
C ILE A 48 6.70 -5.67 3.60
N ALA A 49 5.87 -5.38 4.60
CA ALA A 49 6.36 -4.72 5.80
C ALA A 49 7.33 -5.59 6.62
N GLN A 50 7.12 -6.91 6.63
CA GLN A 50 8.04 -7.85 7.28
C GLN A 50 9.37 -7.95 6.53
N ASP A 51 9.31 -8.10 5.20
CA ASP A 51 10.49 -8.29 4.35
C ASP A 51 11.44 -7.08 4.43
N ASP A 52 10.87 -5.87 4.48
CA ASP A 52 11.65 -4.61 4.49
C ASP A 52 11.81 -3.96 5.88
N GLY A 53 11.37 -4.62 6.95
CA GLY A 53 11.51 -4.12 8.32
C GLY A 53 10.76 -2.80 8.56
N ILE A 54 9.57 -2.68 7.98
CA ILE A 54 8.66 -1.53 8.12
C ILE A 54 7.79 -1.73 9.35
N ASN A 55 7.55 -0.66 10.10
CA ASN A 55 6.65 -0.70 11.26
C ASN A 55 5.19 -0.71 10.78
N PHE A 56 4.65 -1.92 10.58
CA PHE A 56 3.31 -2.16 10.06
C PHE A 56 2.21 -1.49 10.90
N GLU A 57 2.28 -1.57 12.23
CA GLU A 57 1.29 -0.94 13.12
C GLU A 57 1.27 0.58 13.01
N LYS A 58 2.43 1.20 12.82
CA LYS A 58 2.53 2.64 12.57
C LYS A 58 1.86 2.99 11.24
N MET A 59 2.08 2.20 10.19
CA MET A 59 1.46 2.43 8.87
C MET A 59 -0.05 2.24 8.91
N MET A 60 -0.56 1.18 9.55
CA MET A 60 -2.00 0.97 9.75
C MET A 60 -2.67 2.16 10.46
N ARG A 61 -2.05 2.66 11.54
CA ARG A 61 -2.57 3.84 12.24
C ARG A 61 -2.59 5.06 11.33
N HIS A 62 -1.48 5.32 10.63
CA HIS A 62 -1.38 6.46 9.72
C HIS A 62 -2.47 6.44 8.65
N VAL A 63 -2.64 5.31 7.96
CA VAL A 63 -3.66 5.17 6.90
C VAL A 63 -5.07 5.32 7.47
N ARG A 64 -5.38 4.64 8.59
CA ARG A 64 -6.71 4.73 9.22
C ARG A 64 -7.08 6.16 9.62
N PHE A 65 -6.14 6.93 10.16
CA PHE A 65 -6.39 8.35 10.49
C PHE A 65 -6.55 9.23 9.25
N SER A 66 -5.88 8.89 8.14
CA SER A 66 -6.02 9.65 6.89
C SER A 66 -7.35 9.46 6.17
N LEU A 67 -8.09 8.40 6.51
CA LEU A 67 -9.41 8.08 5.94
C LEU A 67 -10.58 8.62 6.79
N SER A 68 -10.29 9.15 7.99
CA SER A 68 -11.28 9.75 8.91
C SER A 68 -11.47 11.22 8.63
#